data_AF-A0A2P8CQZ2-F1
#
_entry.id   AF-A0A2P8CQZ2-F1
#
_cell.length_a   1.000
_cell.length_b   1.000
_cell.length_c   1.000
_cell.angle_alpha   90.00
_cell.angle_beta   90.00
_cell.angle_gamma   90.00
#
_symmetry.space_group_name_H-M   'P 1'
#
loop_
_entity.id
_entity.type
_entity.pdbx_description
1 polymer ?
#
loop_
_entity_poly.entity_id
_entity_poly.type
_entity_poly.pdbx_seq_one_letter_code
_entity_poly.pdbx_strand_id
1 'polypeptide(L)'
;MCGGTMSSARMIRCAAAVLAAAALTGSTPAAARAAGPAPPPGAWTGMDLGRAELSGAALHHDGIGAVPPDGSGAAGSARAAGGGGAPGLATFAAHRIDRATDTVAVAAEGTADPAVRAVEARGLRHDGVWTEWHAWQQSGAESRVVLPAPVRRVQVRAVLAADPGARLSGVRLRPLAAGTDRRARPGTPFSARVFATRIGLVGDRTANGDTIRPADHFVALPSRRGLATKGTGDYTVRVCAEGSGKTPGRCAYAPVWDVGPWNIKDDYWNEDRQMWTDLARGTPQAQAGHQDGHNKGRDGFGRRIANPAGIDLADGTFDDALKLATNAWVRVDYLWTGGYAHQARIKAAKVRGTVPLRAEPSSGAAERGLAAHTASVDVRCAVTGDAVTGPGGTGDRWYRIGAHDFVPAVNAEGGEGAPDCGAEPSAAPAPTAPPAPTASPTAVPTPSGSPTPSARPVP
;
A
#
# COMPACT_ATOMS: atom_id res chain seq x y z
N MET A 1 34.90 -54.33 56.17
CA MET A 1 35.47 -55.60 55.66
C MET A 1 36.04 -55.27 54.27
N CYS A 2 37.25 -54.73 54.13
CA CYS A 2 38.60 -55.27 54.35
C CYS A 2 38.95 -56.51 53.52
N GLY A 3 40.01 -56.35 52.70
CA GLY A 3 40.67 -57.30 51.82
C GLY A 3 41.03 -56.57 50.52
N GLY A 4 42.19 -55.92 50.35
CA GLY A 4 43.56 -56.45 50.53
C GLY A 4 43.87 -57.34 49.31
N THR A 5 44.91 -57.17 48.50
CA THR A 5 46.26 -56.63 48.73
C THR A 5 47.06 -56.69 47.43
N MET A 6 48.09 -55.84 47.33
CA MET A 6 49.37 -56.04 46.62
C MET A 6 49.36 -56.07 45.08
N SER A 7 50.39 -55.63 44.35
CA SER A 7 51.59 -54.83 44.61
C SER A 7 52.33 -54.77 43.26
N SER A 8 52.98 -53.64 42.95
CA SER A 8 54.27 -53.51 42.24
C SER A 8 54.45 -54.19 40.86
N ALA A 9 55.17 -53.67 39.88
CA ALA A 9 55.84 -52.41 39.58
C ALA A 9 56.47 -52.60 38.19
N ARG A 10 56.93 -51.49 37.61
CA ARG A 10 57.95 -51.34 36.55
C ARG A 10 57.48 -51.33 35.09
N MET A 11 57.55 -50.08 34.59
CA MET A 11 57.94 -49.64 33.26
C MET A 11 58.60 -50.69 32.36
N ILE A 12 58.20 -50.69 31.10
CA ILE A 12 59.10 -50.47 29.95
C ILE A 12 58.27 -49.77 28.85
N ARG A 13 58.85 -48.70 28.30
CA ARG A 13 58.33 -47.94 27.16
C ARG A 13 58.33 -48.82 25.91
N CYS A 14 57.22 -48.87 25.19
CA CYS A 14 57.22 -49.06 23.74
C CYS A 14 56.10 -48.20 23.14
N ALA A 15 56.50 -47.28 22.28
CA ALA A 15 55.63 -46.41 21.53
C ALA A 15 54.76 -47.25 20.57
N ALA A 16 53.44 -47.07 20.64
CA ALA A 16 52.50 -47.52 19.63
C ALA A 16 51.72 -46.30 19.15
N ALA A 17 51.99 -45.90 17.91
CA ALA A 17 51.30 -44.84 17.21
C ALA A 17 49.85 -45.26 16.94
N VAL A 18 48.90 -44.51 17.47
CA VAL A 18 47.48 -44.58 17.07
C VAL A 18 47.25 -43.49 16.03
N LEU A 19 46.93 -43.91 14.81
CA LEU A 19 46.44 -43.02 13.76
C LEU A 19 45.12 -42.38 14.22
N ALA A 20 45.17 -41.08 14.53
CA ALA A 20 43.98 -40.24 14.56
C ALA A 20 43.72 -39.73 13.13
N ALA A 21 42.71 -40.27 12.47
CA ALA A 21 42.19 -39.73 11.21
C ALA A 21 41.49 -38.39 11.50
N ALA A 22 42.23 -37.30 11.38
CA ALA A 22 41.65 -35.96 11.32
C ALA A 22 41.00 -35.77 9.94
N ALA A 23 39.67 -35.87 9.88
CA ALA A 23 38.91 -35.42 8.73
C ALA A 23 39.00 -33.88 8.65
N LEU A 24 39.94 -33.40 7.83
CA LEU A 24 39.98 -32.02 7.35
C LEU A 24 38.78 -31.81 6.42
N THR A 25 37.66 -31.33 6.95
CA THR A 25 36.63 -30.70 6.13
C THR A 25 37.17 -29.36 5.64
N GLY A 26 37.76 -29.38 4.45
CA GLY A 26 38.14 -28.17 3.73
C GLY A 26 36.89 -27.33 3.45
N SER A 27 36.70 -26.25 4.19
CA SER A 27 35.75 -25.19 3.87
C SER A 27 36.28 -24.44 2.65
N THR A 28 35.80 -24.82 1.46
CA THR A 28 35.95 -23.98 0.27
C THR A 28 35.20 -22.68 0.53
N PRO A 29 35.84 -21.50 0.41
CA PRO A 29 35.11 -20.24 0.49
C PRO A 29 34.12 -20.22 -0.67
N ALA A 30 32.83 -20.05 -0.35
CA ALA A 30 31.83 -19.77 -1.36
C ALA A 30 32.28 -18.52 -2.12
N ALA A 31 32.65 -18.70 -3.39
CA ALA A 31 32.98 -17.59 -4.27
C ALA A 31 31.77 -16.64 -4.28
N ALA A 32 31.93 -15.47 -3.66
CA ALA A 32 30.99 -14.38 -3.80
C ALA A 32 30.90 -14.10 -5.30
N ARG A 33 29.75 -14.45 -5.89
CA ARG A 33 29.44 -14.15 -7.28
C ARG A 33 29.53 -12.62 -7.39
N ALA A 34 30.61 -12.13 -7.99
CA ALA A 34 30.78 -10.71 -8.24
C ALA A 34 29.51 -10.24 -8.96
N ALA A 35 28.80 -9.29 -8.36
CA ALA A 35 27.72 -8.61 -9.06
C ALA A 35 28.32 -8.09 -10.37
N GLY A 36 27.75 -8.51 -11.50
CA GLY A 36 28.18 -8.03 -12.81
C GLY A 36 28.15 -6.50 -12.86
N PRO A 37 28.88 -5.88 -13.79
CA PRO A 37 28.89 -4.43 -13.93
C PRO A 37 27.45 -3.90 -14.00
N ALA A 38 27.16 -2.85 -13.21
CA ALA A 38 25.87 -2.19 -13.25
C ALA A 38 25.59 -1.73 -14.70
N PRO A 39 24.38 -1.98 -15.22
CA PRO A 39 24.06 -1.58 -16.58
C PRO A 39 24.15 -0.05 -16.73
N PRO A 40 24.48 0.47 -17.92
CA PRO A 40 24.67 1.90 -18.11
C PRO A 40 23.40 2.68 -17.74
N PRO A 41 23.52 3.96 -17.31
CA PRO A 41 22.36 4.80 -17.01
C PRO A 41 21.41 4.84 -18.20
N GLY A 42 20.13 4.51 -17.97
CA GLY A 42 19.15 4.43 -19.06
C GLY A 42 19.18 3.14 -19.87
N ALA A 43 19.79 2.06 -19.37
CA ALA A 43 19.59 0.73 -19.92
C ALA A 43 18.23 0.14 -19.51
N TRP A 44 17.74 -0.80 -20.32
CA TRP A 44 16.60 -1.64 -19.95
C TRP A 44 17.04 -2.72 -18.97
N THR A 45 16.31 -2.83 -17.86
CA THR A 45 16.46 -3.92 -16.89
C THR A 45 15.34 -4.93 -17.08
N GLY A 46 15.68 -6.19 -17.35
CA GLY A 46 14.72 -7.30 -17.40
C GLY A 46 14.27 -7.76 -16.02
N MET A 47 12.99 -8.08 -15.89
CA MET A 47 12.42 -8.67 -14.68
C MET A 47 12.52 -10.19 -14.75
N ASP A 48 12.79 -10.82 -13.59
CA ASP A 48 12.84 -12.28 -13.48
C ASP A 48 11.40 -12.85 -13.38
N LEU A 49 10.94 -13.48 -14.47
CA LEU A 49 9.62 -14.13 -14.51
C LEU A 49 9.48 -15.26 -13.50
N GLY A 50 10.56 -15.98 -13.20
CA GLY A 50 10.57 -17.09 -12.25
C GLY A 50 10.41 -16.67 -10.79
N ARG A 51 10.59 -15.37 -10.51
CA ARG A 51 10.42 -14.77 -9.18
C ARG A 51 9.20 -13.87 -9.08
N ALA A 52 8.37 -13.80 -10.11
CA ALA A 52 7.14 -13.04 -10.06
C ALA A 52 6.16 -13.67 -9.07
N GLU A 53 5.53 -12.84 -8.25
CA GLU A 53 4.39 -13.25 -7.46
C GLU A 53 3.15 -13.31 -8.35
N LEU A 54 2.50 -14.48 -8.39
CA LEU A 54 1.41 -14.77 -9.30
C LEU A 54 0.06 -14.81 -8.59
N SER A 55 -0.91 -14.07 -9.11
CA SER A 55 -2.32 -14.12 -8.72
C SER A 55 -3.16 -14.45 -9.95
N GLY A 56 -3.98 -15.50 -9.91
CA GLY A 56 -4.76 -15.93 -11.08
C GLY A 56 -3.90 -16.26 -12.30
N ALA A 57 -2.64 -16.65 -12.08
CA ALA A 57 -1.64 -16.88 -13.11
C ALA A 57 -0.71 -18.02 -12.73
N ALA A 58 -0.06 -18.62 -13.72
CA ALA A 58 0.91 -19.70 -13.56
C ALA A 58 2.14 -19.46 -14.46
N LEU A 59 3.30 -19.93 -13.99
CA LEU A 59 4.53 -19.97 -14.78
C LEU A 59 4.56 -21.25 -15.60
N HIS A 60 4.79 -21.10 -16.90
CA HIS A 60 4.97 -22.17 -17.87
C HIS A 60 6.38 -22.09 -18.47
N HIS A 61 6.76 -23.10 -19.23
CA HIS A 61 8.06 -23.15 -19.93
C HIS A 61 8.26 -21.99 -20.92
N ASP A 62 7.17 -21.43 -21.46
CA ASP A 62 7.12 -20.39 -22.49
C ASP A 62 6.67 -19.01 -21.95
N GLY A 63 6.51 -18.87 -20.63
CA GLY A 63 6.19 -17.60 -19.97
C GLY A 63 5.09 -17.71 -18.92
N ILE A 64 4.57 -16.56 -18.47
CA ILE A 64 3.49 -16.48 -17.48
C ILE A 64 2.14 -16.34 -18.18
N GLY A 65 1.17 -17.20 -17.86
CA GLY A 65 -0.19 -17.16 -18.41
C GLY A 65 -1.25 -16.98 -17.32
N ALA A 66 -2.42 -16.44 -17.69
CA ALA A 66 -3.58 -16.43 -16.80
C ALA A 66 -4.12 -17.85 -16.61
N VAL A 67 -4.54 -18.18 -15.39
CA VAL A 67 -5.21 -19.44 -15.09
C VAL A 67 -6.72 -19.20 -15.17
N PRO A 68 -7.48 -20.01 -15.93
CA PRO A 68 -8.92 -19.91 -15.96
C PRO A 68 -9.51 -19.98 -14.55
N PRO A 69 -10.55 -19.21 -14.23
CA PRO A 69 -11.23 -19.35 -12.95
C PRO A 69 -11.84 -20.75 -12.83
N ASP A 70 -11.64 -21.40 -11.68
CA ASP A 70 -12.47 -22.55 -11.31
C ASP A 70 -13.92 -22.06 -11.24
N GLY A 71 -14.85 -22.74 -11.94
CA GLY A 71 -16.19 -22.23 -12.29
C GLY A 71 -17.18 -21.94 -11.14
N SER A 72 -16.73 -21.54 -9.95
CA SER A 72 -17.54 -21.34 -8.74
C SER A 72 -17.82 -19.87 -8.37
N GLY A 73 -17.43 -18.89 -9.19
CA GLY A 73 -17.61 -17.48 -8.84
C GLY A 73 -19.08 -17.05 -8.78
N ALA A 74 -19.50 -16.40 -7.68
CA ALA A 74 -20.86 -15.91 -7.52
C ALA A 74 -21.22 -14.86 -8.59
N ALA A 75 -22.33 -15.09 -9.29
CA ALA A 75 -22.89 -14.15 -10.27
C ALA A 75 -23.39 -12.88 -9.56
N GLY A 76 -22.59 -11.81 -9.58
CA GLY A 76 -22.96 -10.52 -8.99
C GLY A 76 -21.79 -9.56 -8.74
N SER A 77 -20.58 -10.07 -8.53
CA SER A 77 -19.39 -9.23 -8.33
C SER A 77 -18.97 -8.50 -9.62
N ALA A 78 -18.42 -7.28 -9.48
CA ALA A 78 -17.73 -6.58 -10.59
C ALA A 78 -16.66 -7.48 -11.26
N ARG A 79 -16.09 -8.44 -10.51
CA ARG A 79 -15.15 -9.43 -11.04
C ARG A 79 -15.78 -10.40 -12.06
N ALA A 80 -17.03 -10.79 -11.87
CA ALA A 80 -17.71 -11.76 -12.74
C ALA A 80 -18.25 -11.13 -14.04
N ALA A 81 -18.59 -9.84 -13.98
CA ALA A 81 -19.23 -9.13 -15.09
C ALA A 81 -18.27 -8.66 -16.20
N GLY A 82 -16.96 -8.68 -15.96
CA GLY A 82 -15.94 -8.34 -16.95
C GLY A 82 -15.76 -9.37 -18.08
N GLY A 83 -16.57 -10.44 -18.14
CA GLY A 83 -16.54 -11.45 -19.21
C GLY A 83 -15.35 -12.42 -19.19
N GLY A 84 -14.47 -12.31 -18.19
CA GLY A 84 -13.42 -13.26 -17.86
C GLY A 84 -13.18 -13.15 -16.36
N GLY A 85 -12.71 -14.21 -15.70
CA GLY A 85 -12.35 -14.15 -14.28
C GLY A 85 -11.40 -12.99 -13.96
N ALA A 86 -11.16 -12.74 -12.66
CA ALA A 86 -10.19 -11.73 -12.24
C ALA A 86 -8.88 -11.91 -13.06
N PRO A 87 -8.38 -10.86 -13.74
CA PRO A 87 -7.26 -11.01 -14.66
C PRO A 87 -6.04 -11.50 -13.89
N GLY A 88 -5.28 -12.41 -14.50
CA GLY A 88 -4.02 -12.87 -13.94
C GLY A 88 -3.07 -11.69 -13.72
N LEU A 89 -2.37 -11.68 -12.60
CA LEU A 89 -1.37 -10.69 -12.25
C LEU A 89 -0.01 -11.37 -12.06
N ALA A 90 1.02 -10.74 -12.59
CA ALA A 90 2.41 -11.05 -12.28
C ALA A 90 3.05 -9.81 -11.65
N THR A 91 3.33 -9.87 -10.34
CA THR A 91 3.95 -8.76 -9.60
C THR A 91 5.43 -9.08 -9.39
N PHE A 92 6.31 -8.21 -9.88
CA PHE A 92 7.75 -8.42 -9.82
C PHE A 92 8.35 -7.85 -8.53
N ALA A 93 9.54 -8.33 -8.16
CA ALA A 93 10.27 -7.77 -7.02
C ALA A 93 10.57 -6.27 -7.23
N ALA A 94 10.57 -5.50 -6.14
CA ALA A 94 10.93 -4.10 -6.20
C ALA A 94 12.38 -3.91 -6.65
N HIS A 95 12.59 -3.03 -7.63
CA HIS A 95 13.87 -2.72 -8.22
C HIS A 95 14.40 -1.39 -7.69
N ARG A 96 15.68 -1.34 -7.28
CA ARG A 96 16.35 -0.10 -6.85
C ARG A 96 16.89 0.64 -8.06
N ILE A 97 16.71 1.95 -8.08
CA ILE A 97 17.19 2.85 -9.14
C ILE A 97 18.20 3.84 -8.54
N ASP A 98 19.30 4.05 -9.27
CA ASP A 98 20.44 4.86 -8.81
C ASP A 98 20.17 6.36 -8.76
N ARG A 99 19.27 6.86 -9.60
CA ARG A 99 18.76 8.23 -9.55
C ARG A 99 17.26 8.21 -9.30
N ALA A 100 16.79 9.13 -8.47
CA ALA A 100 15.36 9.27 -8.26
C ALA A 100 14.69 9.56 -9.62
N THR A 101 13.53 8.96 -9.84
CA THR A 101 12.71 9.19 -11.03
C THR A 101 11.24 9.14 -10.68
N ASP A 102 10.45 9.98 -11.32
CA ASP A 102 8.99 9.94 -11.31
C ASP A 102 8.45 9.23 -12.56
N THR A 103 9.30 8.85 -13.52
CA THR A 103 8.83 8.30 -14.79
C THR A 103 9.67 7.09 -15.19
N VAL A 104 9.00 5.98 -15.47
CA VAL A 104 9.64 4.75 -15.98
C VAL A 104 9.08 4.39 -17.35
N ALA A 105 9.96 4.12 -18.30
CA ALA A 105 9.57 3.41 -19.51
C ALA A 105 9.42 1.92 -19.18
N VAL A 106 8.39 1.29 -19.73
CA VAL A 106 8.06 -0.11 -19.50
C VAL A 106 7.80 -0.79 -20.84
N ALA A 107 8.26 -2.03 -20.97
CA ALA A 107 8.00 -2.88 -22.12
C ALA A 107 7.59 -4.27 -21.64
N ALA A 108 6.63 -4.87 -22.33
CA ALA A 108 6.22 -6.25 -22.13
C ALA A 108 6.25 -6.99 -23.47
N GLU A 109 6.70 -8.23 -23.43
CA GLU A 109 6.76 -9.15 -24.56
C GLU A 109 5.86 -10.34 -24.26
N GLY A 110 5.26 -10.91 -25.30
CA GLY A 110 4.44 -12.10 -25.16
C GLY A 110 4.21 -12.85 -26.46
N THR A 111 3.60 -14.02 -26.33
CA THR A 111 3.35 -14.95 -27.44
C THR A 111 2.15 -14.56 -28.32
N ALA A 112 1.36 -13.57 -27.89
CA ALA A 112 0.21 -13.06 -28.60
C ALA A 112 0.09 -11.54 -28.39
N ASP A 113 -0.67 -10.87 -29.27
CA ASP A 113 -0.98 -9.45 -29.13
C ASP A 113 -2.50 -9.25 -28.85
N PRO A 114 -2.90 -8.80 -27.65
CA PRO A 114 -2.07 -8.52 -26.48
C PRO A 114 -1.96 -9.72 -25.52
N ALA A 115 -0.75 -10.12 -25.15
CA ALA A 115 -0.54 -11.04 -24.02
C ALA A 115 -0.72 -10.35 -22.66
N VAL A 116 -0.53 -9.03 -22.62
CA VAL A 116 -0.63 -8.19 -21.43
C VAL A 116 -1.59 -7.04 -21.72
N ARG A 117 -2.59 -6.86 -20.85
CA ARG A 117 -3.58 -5.78 -20.95
C ARG A 117 -3.03 -4.44 -20.46
N ALA A 118 -2.16 -4.48 -19.44
CA ALA A 118 -1.48 -3.33 -18.90
C ALA A 118 -0.20 -3.73 -18.17
N VAL A 119 0.80 -2.87 -18.20
CA VAL A 119 1.86 -2.88 -17.18
C VAL A 119 1.62 -1.69 -16.26
N GLU A 120 1.64 -1.96 -14.98
CA GLU A 120 1.47 -0.98 -13.93
C GLU A 120 2.78 -0.84 -13.16
N ALA A 121 3.09 0.36 -12.68
CA ALA A 121 4.20 0.59 -11.76
C ALA A 121 3.78 1.41 -10.55
N ARG A 122 4.47 1.19 -9.44
CA ARG A 122 4.39 2.01 -8.23
C ARG A 122 5.77 2.30 -7.68
N GLY A 123 5.90 3.39 -6.95
CA GLY A 123 7.13 3.84 -6.32
C GLY A 123 7.06 3.76 -4.80
N LEU A 124 8.16 3.40 -4.16
CA LEU A 124 8.25 3.49 -2.70
C LEU A 124 8.69 4.90 -2.32
N ARG A 125 7.81 5.62 -1.64
CA ARG A 125 8.09 6.96 -1.12
C ARG A 125 9.16 6.89 -0.04
N HIS A 126 9.73 8.05 0.28
CA HIS A 126 10.76 8.18 1.30
C HIS A 126 10.29 7.79 2.72
N ASP A 127 8.99 7.86 2.97
CA ASP A 127 8.35 7.53 4.25
C ASP A 127 7.94 6.05 4.35
N GLY A 128 8.39 5.21 3.41
CA GLY A 128 8.15 3.76 3.45
C GLY A 128 6.77 3.33 2.95
N VAL A 129 5.96 4.26 2.45
CA VAL A 129 4.64 3.96 1.87
C VAL A 129 4.73 3.89 0.35
N TRP A 130 4.02 2.93 -0.24
CA TRP A 130 3.91 2.83 -1.69
C TRP A 130 3.01 3.92 -2.25
N THR A 131 3.41 4.53 -3.37
CA THR A 131 2.43 5.19 -4.24
C THR A 131 1.44 4.14 -4.75
N GLU A 132 0.32 4.59 -5.28
CA GLU A 132 -0.62 3.70 -5.94
C GLU A 132 -0.01 3.06 -7.20
N TRP A 133 -0.66 2.00 -7.68
CA TRP A 133 -0.35 1.42 -8.98
C TRP A 133 -0.84 2.34 -10.11
N HIS A 134 0.07 2.76 -10.98
CA HIS A 134 -0.26 3.55 -12.17
C HIS A 134 -0.04 2.70 -13.42
N ALA A 135 -1.06 2.61 -14.27
CA ALA A 135 -0.96 1.92 -15.55
C ALA A 135 -0.11 2.72 -16.54
N TRP A 136 0.53 1.99 -17.47
CA TRP A 136 1.25 2.62 -18.57
C TRP A 136 0.32 3.52 -19.40
N GLN A 137 0.93 4.49 -20.06
CA GLN A 137 0.32 5.28 -21.10
C GLN A 137 1.24 5.22 -22.31
N GLN A 138 0.67 5.04 -23.49
CA GLN A 138 1.44 5.04 -24.72
C GLN A 138 1.86 6.48 -25.03
N SER A 139 3.16 6.71 -25.16
CA SER A 139 3.75 8.04 -25.41
C SER A 139 4.74 7.92 -26.58
N GLY A 140 4.26 8.19 -27.79
CA GLY A 140 5.02 7.94 -29.02
C GLY A 140 5.32 6.45 -29.19
N ALA A 141 6.59 6.10 -29.37
CA ALA A 141 7.04 4.72 -29.57
C ALA A 141 7.19 3.90 -28.27
N GLU A 142 7.01 4.51 -27.09
CA GLU A 142 7.28 3.86 -25.80
C GLU A 142 6.07 3.95 -24.85
N SER A 143 5.85 2.89 -24.08
CA SER A 143 4.92 2.89 -22.96
C SER A 143 5.60 3.42 -21.70
N ARG A 144 4.97 4.37 -21.02
CA ARG A 144 5.52 5.04 -19.83
C ARG A 144 4.55 5.00 -18.66
N VAL A 145 5.08 4.87 -17.45
CA VAL A 145 4.32 5.08 -16.22
C VAL A 145 4.87 6.33 -15.53
N VAL A 146 3.98 7.28 -15.24
CA VAL A 146 4.29 8.47 -14.44
C VAL A 146 3.79 8.25 -13.01
N LEU A 147 4.67 8.48 -12.05
CA LEU A 147 4.46 8.35 -10.62
C LEU A 147 4.25 9.75 -10.01
N PRO A 148 3.49 9.86 -8.90
CA PRO A 148 3.16 11.15 -8.30
C PRO A 148 4.34 11.82 -7.57
N ALA A 149 5.48 11.13 -7.45
CA ALA A 149 6.69 11.66 -6.84
C ALA A 149 7.94 10.94 -7.36
N PRO A 150 9.12 11.60 -7.34
CA PRO A 150 10.39 10.95 -7.59
C PRO A 150 10.70 9.86 -6.55
N VAL A 151 11.05 8.66 -7.00
CA VAL A 151 11.34 7.49 -6.15
C VAL A 151 12.63 6.78 -6.57
N ARG A 152 13.19 6.00 -5.65
CA ARG A 152 14.40 5.18 -5.86
C ARG A 152 14.14 3.68 -5.82
N ARG A 153 12.92 3.27 -5.50
CA ARG A 153 12.48 1.88 -5.56
C ARG A 153 11.17 1.83 -6.31
N VAL A 154 11.13 1.06 -7.39
CA VAL A 154 9.96 0.90 -8.25
C VAL A 154 9.57 -0.57 -8.27
N GLN A 155 8.29 -0.85 -8.22
CA GLN A 155 7.75 -2.18 -8.44
C GLN A 155 6.86 -2.18 -9.67
N VAL A 156 6.92 -3.25 -10.45
CA VAL A 156 6.14 -3.42 -11.66
C VAL A 156 5.18 -4.59 -11.49
N ARG A 157 3.99 -4.46 -12.07
CA ARG A 157 2.97 -5.51 -12.13
C ARG A 157 2.40 -5.59 -13.54
N ALA A 158 2.38 -6.78 -14.13
CA ALA A 158 1.71 -7.04 -15.39
C ALA A 158 0.29 -7.55 -15.15
N VAL A 159 -0.69 -7.01 -15.87
CA VAL A 159 -2.08 -7.49 -15.93
C VAL A 159 -2.22 -8.33 -17.20
N LEU A 160 -2.35 -9.63 -17.04
CA LEU A 160 -2.36 -10.60 -18.13
C LEU A 160 -3.69 -10.56 -18.90
N ALA A 161 -3.63 -10.91 -20.18
CA ALA A 161 -4.83 -11.22 -20.94
C ALA A 161 -5.49 -12.51 -20.41
N ALA A 162 -6.82 -12.59 -20.52
CA ALA A 162 -7.59 -13.76 -20.10
C ALA A 162 -7.50 -14.93 -21.10
N ASP A 163 -6.84 -14.74 -22.25
CA ASP A 163 -6.63 -15.79 -23.25
C ASP A 163 -5.72 -16.89 -22.66
N PRO A 164 -6.19 -18.15 -22.54
CA PRO A 164 -5.40 -19.26 -22.01
C PRO A 164 -4.14 -19.59 -22.83
N GLY A 165 -4.05 -19.16 -24.10
CA GLY A 165 -2.87 -19.32 -24.96
C GLY A 165 -1.86 -18.17 -24.86
N ALA A 166 -2.26 -17.02 -24.33
CA ALA A 166 -1.38 -15.86 -24.19
C ALA A 166 -0.35 -16.08 -23.06
N ARG A 167 0.92 -15.80 -23.35
CA ARG A 167 2.02 -15.87 -22.37
C ARG A 167 2.78 -14.56 -22.37
N LEU A 168 3.05 -14.05 -21.18
CA LEU A 168 4.04 -13.00 -20.93
C LEU A 168 5.43 -13.64 -20.92
N SER A 169 6.27 -13.29 -21.89
CA SER A 169 7.62 -13.85 -22.08
C SER A 169 8.74 -12.91 -21.62
N GLY A 170 8.44 -11.63 -21.37
CA GLY A 170 9.42 -10.70 -20.83
C GLY A 170 8.81 -9.39 -20.34
N VAL A 171 9.34 -8.85 -19.24
CA VAL A 171 9.02 -7.50 -18.77
C VAL A 171 10.33 -6.75 -18.55
N ARG A 172 10.41 -5.53 -19.08
CA ARG A 172 11.59 -4.68 -18.95
C ARG A 172 11.17 -3.30 -18.45
N LEU A 173 12.00 -2.70 -17.61
CA LEU A 173 11.82 -1.31 -17.17
C LEU A 173 13.09 -0.51 -17.38
N ARG A 174 12.93 0.78 -17.65
CA ARG A 174 14.02 1.75 -17.74
C ARG A 174 13.62 3.05 -17.04
N PRO A 175 14.37 3.50 -16.03
CA PRO A 175 14.13 4.81 -15.42
C PRO A 175 14.44 5.93 -16.41
N LEU A 176 13.56 6.92 -16.49
CA LEU A 176 13.81 8.15 -17.25
C LEU A 176 14.34 9.23 -16.30
N ALA A 177 15.00 10.26 -16.84
CA ALA A 177 15.44 11.38 -16.01
C ALA A 177 14.22 12.06 -15.37
N ALA A 178 14.27 12.26 -14.04
CA ALA A 178 13.23 12.96 -13.32
C ALA A 178 13.10 14.41 -13.82
N GLY A 179 11.88 14.95 -13.82
CA GLY A 179 11.70 16.38 -13.70
C GLY A 179 12.29 16.88 -12.37
N THR A 180 12.52 18.19 -12.24
CA THR A 180 13.05 18.80 -11.00
C THR A 180 12.29 18.31 -9.76
N ASP A 181 13.03 17.90 -8.71
CA ASP A 181 12.53 17.35 -7.45
C ASP A 181 11.46 18.25 -6.80
N ARG A 182 10.18 18.03 -7.12
CA ARG A 182 9.08 18.63 -6.36
C ARG A 182 8.59 17.60 -5.36
N ARG A 183 9.25 17.58 -4.21
CA ARG A 183 8.83 16.76 -3.06
C ARG A 183 7.50 17.30 -2.53
N ALA A 184 6.38 16.78 -3.02
CA ALA A 184 5.10 16.99 -2.35
C ALA A 184 5.22 16.38 -0.94
N ARG A 185 5.06 17.22 0.09
CA ARG A 185 4.92 16.71 1.46
C ARG A 185 3.59 15.97 1.53
N PRO A 186 3.60 14.69 1.90
CA PRO A 186 2.35 13.96 2.08
C PRO A 186 1.49 14.67 3.15
N GLY A 187 0.21 14.90 2.84
CA GLY A 187 -0.74 15.55 3.74
C GLY A 187 -1.34 14.58 4.75
N THR A 188 -2.44 14.99 5.39
CA THR A 188 -3.30 14.06 6.13
C THR A 188 -3.94 13.06 5.15
N PRO A 189 -4.17 11.80 5.57
CA PRO A 189 -4.95 10.86 4.76
C PRO A 189 -6.29 11.46 4.34
N PHE A 190 -6.69 11.23 3.10
CA PHE A 190 -8.01 11.58 2.62
C PHE A 190 -9.06 10.72 3.33
N SER A 191 -10.19 11.35 3.64
CA SER A 191 -11.33 10.69 4.29
C SER A 191 -12.61 10.94 3.48
N ALA A 192 -13.43 9.90 3.33
CA ALA A 192 -14.75 10.01 2.72
C ALA A 192 -15.81 9.29 3.55
N ARG A 193 -17.06 9.75 3.43
CA ARG A 193 -18.23 9.02 3.93
C ARG A 193 -18.81 8.22 2.77
N VAL A 194 -18.85 6.89 2.91
CA VAL A 194 -19.31 6.00 1.83
C VAL A 194 -20.23 4.93 2.37
N PHE A 195 -21.09 4.40 1.50
CA PHE A 195 -21.96 3.28 1.86
C PHE A 195 -21.15 1.98 1.77
N ALA A 196 -21.13 1.23 2.87
CA ALA A 196 -20.43 -0.04 2.99
C ALA A 196 -21.41 -1.22 2.91
N THR A 197 -21.03 -2.22 2.14
CA THR A 197 -21.74 -3.49 2.00
C THR A 197 -20.89 -4.64 2.52
N ARG A 198 -21.52 -5.68 3.05
CA ARG A 198 -20.83 -6.96 3.30
C ARG A 198 -20.54 -7.64 1.95
N ILE A 199 -19.31 -8.12 1.75
CA ILE A 199 -18.90 -8.75 0.49
C ILE A 199 -19.59 -10.10 0.27
N GLY A 200 -19.67 -10.97 1.29
CA GLY A 200 -20.39 -12.25 1.22
C GLY A 200 -19.81 -13.28 0.23
N LEU A 201 -18.51 -13.19 -0.10
CA LEU A 201 -17.85 -14.01 -1.12
C LEU A 201 -16.89 -15.07 -0.54
N VAL A 202 -17.24 -15.68 0.60
CA VAL A 202 -16.41 -16.75 1.20
C VAL A 202 -16.22 -17.89 0.20
N GLY A 203 -14.98 -18.35 0.04
CA GLY A 203 -14.57 -19.37 -0.94
C GLY A 203 -14.05 -18.79 -2.26
N ASP A 204 -14.43 -17.57 -2.62
CA ASP A 204 -13.94 -16.92 -3.85
C ASP A 204 -12.50 -16.44 -3.69
N ARG A 205 -11.84 -16.19 -4.83
CA ARG A 205 -10.50 -15.60 -4.87
C ARG A 205 -10.56 -14.07 -4.96
N THR A 206 -9.88 -13.36 -4.06
CA THR A 206 -9.68 -11.90 -4.11
C THR A 206 -8.83 -11.49 -5.31
N ALA A 207 -8.91 -10.22 -5.73
CA ALA A 207 -8.11 -9.71 -6.84
C ALA A 207 -6.59 -9.78 -6.60
N ASN A 208 -6.12 -9.70 -5.35
CA ASN A 208 -4.70 -9.92 -5.03
C ASN A 208 -4.31 -11.41 -4.93
N GLY A 209 -5.26 -12.33 -5.12
CA GLY A 209 -4.99 -13.75 -5.30
C GLY A 209 -5.11 -14.60 -4.04
N ASP A 210 -5.75 -14.07 -3.01
CA ASP A 210 -6.08 -14.79 -1.79
C ASP A 210 -7.43 -15.51 -1.91
N THR A 211 -7.66 -16.56 -1.13
CA THR A 211 -8.98 -17.23 -1.03
C THR A 211 -9.67 -16.72 0.21
N ILE A 212 -10.88 -16.18 0.05
CA ILE A 212 -11.67 -15.59 1.12
C ILE A 212 -12.10 -16.68 2.09
N ARG A 213 -11.77 -16.51 3.36
CA ARG A 213 -12.16 -17.40 4.46
C ARG A 213 -13.24 -16.74 5.32
N PRO A 214 -14.03 -17.55 6.06
CA PRO A 214 -14.87 -17.01 7.12
C PRO A 214 -14.03 -16.15 8.08
N ALA A 215 -14.57 -15.00 8.49
CA ALA A 215 -13.93 -14.05 9.41
C ALA A 215 -12.60 -13.44 8.91
N ASP A 216 -12.34 -13.43 7.60
CA ASP A 216 -11.24 -12.63 7.06
C ASP A 216 -11.50 -11.12 7.28
N HIS A 217 -10.42 -10.37 7.49
CA HIS A 217 -10.46 -8.94 7.78
C HIS A 217 -9.73 -8.14 6.69
N PHE A 218 -10.45 -7.84 5.60
CA PHE A 218 -9.99 -7.00 4.50
C PHE A 218 -11.15 -6.13 3.97
N VAL A 219 -10.85 -5.28 2.97
CA VAL A 219 -11.85 -4.55 2.19
C VAL A 219 -11.63 -4.72 0.68
N ALA A 220 -12.69 -4.49 -0.11
CA ALA A 220 -12.59 -4.25 -1.53
C ALA A 220 -12.84 -2.77 -1.85
N LEU A 221 -12.04 -2.19 -2.75
CA LEU A 221 -12.21 -0.83 -3.24
C LEU A 221 -12.38 -0.81 -4.77
N PRO A 222 -13.16 0.14 -5.34
CA PRO A 222 -13.53 0.06 -6.76
C PRO A 222 -12.43 0.50 -7.74
N SER A 223 -11.16 0.32 -7.38
CA SER A 223 -10.00 0.55 -8.24
C SER A 223 -8.82 -0.39 -7.91
N ARG A 224 -8.10 -0.84 -8.94
CA ARG A 224 -6.85 -1.62 -8.77
C ARG A 224 -5.65 -0.78 -8.29
N ARG A 225 -5.77 0.56 -8.33
CA ARG A 225 -4.71 1.50 -7.92
C ARG A 225 -4.27 1.27 -6.47
N GLY A 226 -5.23 1.06 -5.58
CA GLY A 226 -5.02 0.74 -4.16
C GLY A 226 -5.04 -0.74 -3.81
N LEU A 227 -4.79 -1.66 -4.77
CA LEU A 227 -4.81 -3.11 -4.50
C LEU A 227 -3.48 -3.60 -3.90
N ALA A 228 -3.51 -4.10 -2.67
CA ALA A 228 -2.32 -4.56 -1.96
C ALA A 228 -1.79 -5.88 -2.54
N THR A 229 -0.48 -6.05 -2.57
CA THR A 229 0.16 -7.34 -2.90
C THR A 229 -0.24 -8.40 -1.88
N LYS A 230 -0.28 -9.67 -2.25
CA LYS A 230 -0.79 -10.74 -1.38
C LYS A 230 0.05 -10.80 -0.10
N GLY A 231 -0.62 -10.92 1.04
CA GLY A 231 0.06 -10.97 2.35
C GLY A 231 0.71 -9.65 2.78
N THR A 232 0.36 -8.54 2.15
CA THR A 232 0.79 -7.19 2.56
C THR A 232 -0.42 -6.33 2.94
N GLY A 233 -0.16 -5.25 3.69
CA GLY A 233 -1.11 -4.17 3.92
C GLY A 233 -0.64 -2.84 3.34
N ASP A 234 0.05 -2.89 2.19
CA ASP A 234 0.61 -1.72 1.50
C ASP A 234 -0.42 -0.59 1.33
N TYR A 235 -1.68 -0.98 1.10
CA TYR A 235 -2.83 -0.10 1.13
C TYR A 235 -3.77 -0.60 2.23
N THR A 236 -3.88 0.21 3.28
CA THR A 236 -4.74 -0.03 4.44
C THR A 236 -5.73 1.11 4.54
N VAL A 237 -7.00 0.78 4.78
CA VAL A 237 -8.01 1.75 5.15
C VAL A 237 -8.28 1.69 6.65
N ARG A 238 -8.66 2.83 7.23
CA ARG A 238 -9.35 2.88 8.53
C ARG A 238 -10.83 3.11 8.27
N VAL A 239 -11.67 2.12 8.52
CA VAL A 239 -13.12 2.22 8.40
C VAL A 239 -13.70 2.43 9.79
N CYS A 240 -14.57 3.41 9.98
CA CYS A 240 -15.27 3.63 11.24
C CYS A 240 -16.78 3.65 11.01
N ALA A 241 -17.49 2.87 11.82
CA ALA A 241 -18.94 2.96 11.91
C ALA A 241 -19.36 4.35 12.39
N GLU A 242 -20.57 4.78 12.05
CA GLU A 242 -21.15 5.97 12.66
C GLU A 242 -21.44 5.70 14.14
N GLY A 243 -20.99 6.61 15.01
CA GLY A 243 -21.23 6.52 16.45
C GLY A 243 -22.66 6.90 16.82
N SER A 244 -23.10 6.56 18.03
CA SER A 244 -24.43 6.93 18.56
C SER A 244 -24.51 8.37 19.10
N GLY A 245 -23.59 9.25 18.69
CA GLY A 245 -23.42 10.60 19.22
C GLY A 245 -22.78 10.68 20.62
N LYS A 246 -22.93 9.65 21.46
CA LYS A 246 -22.32 9.57 22.81
C LYS A 246 -21.02 8.78 22.84
N THR A 247 -20.90 7.78 21.98
CA THR A 247 -19.68 6.98 21.84
C THR A 247 -19.19 7.09 20.40
N PRO A 248 -17.86 7.22 20.17
CA PRO A 248 -17.33 7.09 18.83
C PRO A 248 -17.73 5.71 18.27
N GLY A 249 -17.92 5.60 16.97
CA GLY A 249 -18.14 4.30 16.35
C GLY A 249 -16.93 3.38 16.51
N ARG A 250 -17.13 2.09 16.27
CA ARG A 250 -16.04 1.13 16.20
C ARG A 250 -15.24 1.35 14.92
N CYS A 251 -13.94 1.07 14.95
CA CYS A 251 -13.08 1.23 13.78
C CYS A 251 -12.33 -0.07 13.41
N ALA A 252 -12.11 -0.27 12.12
CA ALA A 252 -11.35 -1.39 11.58
C ALA A 252 -10.18 -0.84 10.75
N TYR A 253 -8.97 -1.33 11.00
CA TYR A 253 -7.82 -1.12 10.11
C TYR A 253 -7.66 -2.36 9.25
N ALA A 254 -7.96 -2.26 7.97
CA ALA A 254 -8.08 -3.40 7.08
C ALA A 254 -7.31 -3.18 5.76
N PRO A 255 -6.50 -4.15 5.32
CA PRO A 255 -5.83 -4.09 4.02
C PRO A 255 -6.83 -4.24 2.86
N VAL A 256 -6.49 -3.66 1.71
CA VAL A 256 -7.27 -3.76 0.48
C VAL A 256 -6.83 -5.01 -0.28
N TRP A 257 -7.59 -6.09 -0.19
CA TRP A 257 -7.26 -7.35 -0.89
C TRP A 257 -7.97 -7.49 -2.22
N ASP A 258 -8.98 -6.66 -2.46
CA ASP A 258 -9.88 -6.87 -3.56
C ASP A 258 -10.35 -5.60 -4.25
N VAL A 259 -10.97 -5.74 -5.42
CA VAL A 259 -11.51 -4.63 -6.19
C VAL A 259 -12.96 -4.82 -6.61
N GLY A 260 -13.71 -3.74 -6.48
CA GLY A 260 -15.16 -3.67 -6.34
C GLY A 260 -15.50 -2.78 -5.13
N PRO A 261 -16.75 -2.36 -4.91
CA PRO A 261 -17.99 -2.78 -5.58
C PRO A 261 -18.24 -2.07 -6.92
N TRP A 262 -19.03 -2.70 -7.80
CA TRP A 262 -19.54 -2.19 -9.08
C TRP A 262 -18.52 -1.81 -10.17
N ASN A 263 -17.43 -1.14 -9.82
CA ASN A 263 -16.40 -0.60 -10.70
C ASN A 263 -15.01 -1.13 -10.34
N ILE A 264 -14.05 -0.96 -11.26
CA ILE A 264 -12.65 -1.38 -11.08
C ILE A 264 -11.62 -0.29 -11.42
N LYS A 265 -12.09 0.92 -11.76
CA LYS A 265 -11.28 2.10 -12.10
C LYS A 265 -11.91 3.39 -11.51
N ASP A 266 -12.64 3.26 -10.41
CA ASP A 266 -13.26 4.36 -9.66
C ASP A 266 -12.50 4.58 -8.34
N ASP A 267 -11.33 5.18 -8.42
CA ASP A 267 -10.54 5.64 -7.27
C ASP A 267 -11.04 6.99 -6.78
N TYR A 268 -12.30 7.04 -6.33
CA TYR A 268 -12.98 8.28 -5.91
C TYR A 268 -12.28 9.04 -4.78
N TRP A 269 -11.32 8.42 -4.09
CA TRP A 269 -10.48 9.08 -3.09
C TRP A 269 -9.41 10.00 -3.69
N ASN A 270 -9.19 9.95 -5.01
CA ASN A 270 -8.24 10.80 -5.73
C ASN A 270 -8.91 12.00 -6.40
N GLU A 271 -8.18 13.12 -6.47
CA GLU A 271 -8.58 14.28 -7.28
C GLU A 271 -8.47 13.94 -8.76
N ASP A 272 -7.30 13.46 -9.18
CA ASP A 272 -7.04 12.94 -10.53
C ASP A 272 -7.36 11.43 -10.60
N ARG A 273 -8.65 11.13 -10.50
CA ARG A 273 -9.16 9.76 -10.54
C ARG A 273 -9.08 9.16 -11.96
N GLN A 274 -9.01 7.83 -12.04
CA GLN A 274 -8.80 7.07 -13.28
C GLN A 274 -9.98 7.10 -14.25
N MET A 275 -11.23 7.18 -13.75
CA MET A 275 -12.45 7.36 -14.53
C MET A 275 -13.45 8.21 -13.74
N TRP A 276 -14.55 8.62 -14.38
CA TRP A 276 -15.63 9.39 -13.74
C TRP A 276 -15.15 10.76 -13.23
N THR A 277 -14.24 11.38 -13.99
CA THR A 277 -13.54 12.63 -13.64
C THR A 277 -14.46 13.83 -13.45
N ASP A 278 -15.72 13.73 -13.89
CA ASP A 278 -16.78 14.71 -13.69
C ASP A 278 -17.39 14.67 -12.28
N LEU A 279 -17.16 13.59 -11.50
CA LEU A 279 -17.66 13.46 -10.13
C LEU A 279 -16.71 14.11 -9.11
N ALA A 280 -17.31 14.79 -8.12
CA ALA A 280 -16.57 15.37 -6.99
C ALA A 280 -15.79 14.30 -6.21
N ARG A 281 -14.56 14.64 -5.78
CA ARG A 281 -13.70 13.78 -4.94
C ARG A 281 -14.48 13.30 -3.71
N GLY A 282 -14.39 12.01 -3.42
CA GLY A 282 -15.09 11.36 -2.32
C GLY A 282 -16.44 10.75 -2.68
N THR A 283 -16.98 11.03 -3.88
CA THR A 283 -18.22 10.42 -4.37
C THR A 283 -17.92 9.19 -5.24
N PRO A 284 -18.25 7.97 -4.78
CA PRO A 284 -18.20 6.77 -5.61
C PRO A 284 -19.18 6.89 -6.78
N GLN A 285 -18.81 6.41 -7.97
CA GLN A 285 -19.71 6.44 -9.11
C GLN A 285 -20.95 5.57 -8.89
N ALA A 286 -20.84 4.47 -8.14
CA ALA A 286 -21.99 3.64 -7.79
C ALA A 286 -23.03 4.43 -6.96
N GLN A 287 -22.56 5.31 -6.06
CA GLN A 287 -23.45 6.19 -5.30
C GLN A 287 -24.18 7.17 -6.23
N ALA A 288 -23.44 7.90 -7.07
CA ALA A 288 -24.03 8.85 -8.02
C ALA A 288 -24.96 8.17 -9.03
N GLY A 289 -24.62 6.95 -9.47
CA GLY A 289 -25.45 6.17 -10.37
C GLY A 289 -26.75 5.71 -9.72
N HIS A 290 -26.69 5.28 -8.45
CA HIS A 290 -27.86 4.82 -7.71
C HIS A 290 -28.80 5.97 -7.31
N GLN A 291 -28.24 7.11 -6.90
CA GLN A 291 -29.01 8.23 -6.34
C GLN A 291 -29.46 9.22 -7.41
N ASP A 292 -28.57 9.55 -8.35
CA ASP A 292 -28.76 10.66 -9.29
C ASP A 292 -28.84 10.18 -10.75
N GLY A 293 -28.76 8.86 -10.98
CA GLY A 293 -28.82 8.29 -12.32
C GLY A 293 -27.57 8.53 -13.17
N HIS A 294 -26.43 8.91 -12.57
CA HIS A 294 -25.15 9.05 -13.27
C HIS A 294 -24.84 7.80 -14.12
N ASN A 295 -24.32 8.00 -15.33
CA ASN A 295 -24.12 6.93 -16.31
C ASN A 295 -25.39 6.09 -16.54
N LYS A 296 -26.57 6.74 -16.59
CA LYS A 296 -27.89 6.10 -16.75
C LYS A 296 -28.19 5.05 -15.66
N GLY A 297 -27.66 5.25 -14.45
CA GLY A 297 -27.77 4.33 -13.32
C GLY A 297 -27.02 3.02 -13.51
N ARG A 298 -25.95 3.03 -14.32
CA ARG A 298 -25.15 1.84 -14.65
C ARG A 298 -23.70 1.97 -14.18
N ASP A 299 -23.09 0.84 -13.88
CA ASP A 299 -21.66 0.76 -13.57
C ASP A 299 -20.81 0.79 -14.85
N GLY A 300 -19.48 0.73 -14.70
CA GLY A 300 -18.52 0.71 -15.81
C GLY A 300 -18.60 -0.52 -16.71
N PHE A 301 -19.43 -1.50 -16.38
CA PHE A 301 -19.71 -2.69 -17.19
C PHE A 301 -21.13 -2.67 -17.79
N GLY A 302 -21.88 -1.58 -17.59
CA GLY A 302 -23.25 -1.43 -18.11
C GLY A 302 -24.32 -2.13 -17.28
N ARG A 303 -24.00 -2.72 -16.12
CA ARG A 303 -25.00 -3.33 -15.23
C ARG A 303 -25.75 -2.25 -14.46
N ARG A 304 -27.02 -2.49 -14.15
CA ARG A 304 -27.80 -1.57 -13.30
C ARG A 304 -27.27 -1.61 -11.87
N ILE A 305 -26.96 -0.44 -11.31
CA ILE A 305 -26.46 -0.32 -9.95
C ILE A 305 -27.63 -0.51 -8.97
N ALA A 306 -27.53 -1.52 -8.10
CA ALA A 306 -28.60 -1.87 -7.17
C ALA A 306 -28.49 -1.17 -5.81
N ASN A 307 -27.30 -0.67 -5.45
CA ASN A 307 -27.04 0.02 -4.19
C ASN A 307 -25.90 1.04 -4.36
N PRO A 308 -25.74 2.02 -3.46
CA PRO A 308 -24.75 3.08 -3.61
C PRO A 308 -23.37 2.69 -3.05
N ALA A 309 -23.03 1.40 -2.98
CA ALA A 309 -21.83 0.94 -2.28
C ALA A 309 -20.55 1.54 -2.88
N GLY A 310 -19.71 2.10 -2.00
CA GLY A 310 -18.38 2.61 -2.33
C GLY A 310 -17.24 1.73 -1.80
N ILE A 311 -17.56 0.75 -0.96
CA ILE A 311 -16.61 -0.18 -0.33
C ILE A 311 -17.34 -1.47 0.03
N ASP A 312 -16.70 -2.62 -0.22
CA ASP A 312 -17.16 -3.90 0.33
C ASP A 312 -16.26 -4.32 1.50
N LEU A 313 -16.88 -4.81 2.57
CA LEU A 313 -16.21 -5.27 3.77
C LEU A 313 -16.24 -6.80 3.83
N ALA A 314 -15.08 -7.41 4.09
CA ALA A 314 -15.03 -8.83 4.42
C ALA A 314 -15.86 -9.15 5.66
N ASP A 315 -16.31 -10.40 5.76
CA ASP A 315 -17.21 -10.84 6.83
C ASP A 315 -16.66 -10.51 8.23
N GLY A 316 -15.36 -10.73 8.50
CA GLY A 316 -14.75 -10.36 9.79
C GLY A 316 -14.64 -8.84 10.00
N THR A 317 -14.33 -8.09 8.94
CA THR A 317 -14.35 -6.61 9.01
C THR A 317 -15.74 -6.07 9.36
N PHE A 318 -16.79 -6.68 8.80
CA PHE A 318 -18.18 -6.27 8.99
C PHE A 318 -18.75 -6.72 10.35
N ASP A 319 -18.70 -8.02 10.63
CA ASP A 319 -19.35 -8.66 11.79
C ASP A 319 -18.51 -8.48 13.07
N ASP A 320 -17.19 -8.70 13.00
CA ASP A 320 -16.33 -8.75 14.20
C ASP A 320 -15.76 -7.37 14.55
N ALA A 321 -15.15 -6.69 13.57
CA ALA A 321 -14.42 -5.45 13.81
C ALA A 321 -15.37 -4.27 14.05
N LEU A 322 -16.28 -4.04 13.10
CA LEU A 322 -17.22 -2.92 13.14
C LEU A 322 -18.52 -3.25 13.86
N LYS A 323 -18.91 -4.54 13.93
CA LYS A 323 -20.18 -5.00 14.49
C LYS A 323 -21.39 -4.32 13.85
N LEU A 324 -21.37 -4.22 12.52
CA LEU A 324 -22.49 -3.65 11.77
C LEU A 324 -23.66 -4.63 11.76
N ALA A 325 -24.88 -4.14 12.01
CA ALA A 325 -26.08 -4.96 11.93
C ALA A 325 -26.58 -5.15 10.49
N THR A 326 -26.28 -4.19 9.62
CA THR A 326 -26.63 -4.18 8.20
C THR A 326 -25.69 -3.23 7.46
N ASN A 327 -25.81 -3.20 6.13
CA ASN A 327 -25.10 -2.25 5.28
C ASN A 327 -25.37 -0.82 5.77
N ALA A 328 -24.32 -0.02 5.86
CA ALA A 328 -24.39 1.27 6.55
C ALA A 328 -23.43 2.27 5.91
N TRP A 329 -23.70 3.54 6.16
CA TRP A 329 -22.70 4.57 5.90
C TRP A 329 -21.58 4.48 6.93
N VAL A 330 -20.36 4.60 6.45
CA VAL A 330 -19.14 4.56 7.26
C VAL A 330 -18.23 5.71 6.86
N ARG A 331 -17.32 6.09 7.76
CA ARG A 331 -16.19 6.97 7.44
C ARG A 331 -14.99 6.10 7.09
N VAL A 332 -14.33 6.40 5.98
CA VAL A 332 -13.14 5.66 5.51
C VAL A 332 -11.99 6.63 5.35
N ASP A 333 -10.89 6.36 6.03
CA ASP A 333 -9.61 7.05 5.85
C ASP A 333 -8.69 6.17 4.99
N TYR A 334 -8.23 6.70 3.84
CA TYR A 334 -7.36 5.99 2.88
C TYR A 334 -5.91 6.25 3.26
N LEU A 335 -5.36 5.43 4.17
CA LEU A 335 -4.16 5.82 4.92
C LEU A 335 -2.96 6.14 4.03
N TRP A 336 -2.75 5.40 2.94
CA TRP A 336 -1.63 5.61 2.00
C TRP A 336 -1.64 6.96 1.29
N THR A 337 -2.80 7.63 1.22
CA THR A 337 -2.91 8.97 0.61
C THR A 337 -2.29 10.06 1.48
N GLY A 338 -2.04 9.77 2.77
CA GLY A 338 -1.34 10.66 3.70
C GLY A 338 0.13 10.31 3.90
N GLY A 339 0.82 11.10 4.72
CA GLY A 339 2.20 10.85 5.16
C GLY A 339 2.30 9.95 6.36
N TYR A 340 3.41 9.22 6.43
CA TYR A 340 3.76 8.42 7.61
C TYR A 340 5.03 9.03 8.23
N ALA A 341 4.95 9.45 9.48
CA ALA A 341 6.12 9.88 10.24
C ALA A 341 6.83 8.67 10.88
N HIS A 342 6.04 7.71 11.36
CA HIS A 342 6.47 6.55 12.11
C HIS A 342 5.66 5.33 11.67
N GLN A 343 5.99 4.82 10.47
CA GLN A 343 5.31 3.66 9.92
C GLN A 343 5.47 2.44 10.82
N ALA A 344 4.35 1.74 11.04
CA ALA A 344 4.31 0.43 11.64
C ALA A 344 3.38 -0.50 10.86
N ARG A 345 3.70 -1.79 10.84
CA ARG A 345 2.80 -2.84 10.35
C ARG A 345 2.28 -3.66 11.51
N ILE A 346 0.97 -3.86 11.55
CA ILE A 346 0.31 -4.64 12.58
C ILE A 346 0.66 -6.13 12.43
N LYS A 347 1.03 -6.75 13.55
CA LYS A 347 1.39 -8.16 13.67
C LYS A 347 0.49 -8.83 14.70
N ALA A 348 -0.56 -9.48 14.20
CA ALA A 348 -1.35 -10.41 14.98
C ALA A 348 -0.60 -11.74 15.21
N ALA A 349 -1.04 -12.52 16.20
CA ALA A 349 -0.48 -13.84 16.52
C ALA A 349 -0.65 -14.89 15.41
N LYS A 350 -1.61 -14.68 14.51
CA LYS A 350 -1.87 -15.52 13.33
C LYS A 350 -1.83 -14.63 12.08
N VAL A 351 -1.41 -15.20 10.94
CA VAL A 351 -1.26 -14.48 9.65
C VAL A 351 -2.57 -13.85 9.12
N ARG A 352 -3.73 -14.30 9.62
CA ARG A 352 -5.06 -13.71 9.32
C ARG A 352 -5.80 -13.24 10.56
N GLY A 353 -5.08 -13.12 11.67
CA GLY A 353 -5.65 -12.66 12.93
C GLY A 353 -5.79 -11.14 12.96
N THR A 354 -6.28 -10.66 14.08
CA THR A 354 -6.42 -9.24 14.39
C THR A 354 -5.76 -8.90 15.72
N VAL A 355 -5.61 -7.60 15.95
CA VAL A 355 -5.18 -7.01 17.23
C VAL A 355 -6.32 -6.10 17.72
N PRO A 356 -6.82 -6.27 18.95
CA PRO A 356 -7.84 -5.38 19.51
C PRO A 356 -7.34 -3.93 19.61
N LEU A 357 -8.15 -3.00 19.14
CA LEU A 357 -7.96 -1.58 19.40
C LEU A 357 -8.49 -1.27 20.80
N ARG A 358 -7.67 -0.66 21.64
CA ARG A 358 -8.06 -0.26 23.01
C ARG A 358 -8.30 1.24 23.08
N ALA A 359 -9.24 1.65 23.92
CA ALA A 359 -9.53 3.06 24.18
C ALA A 359 -8.40 3.78 24.93
N GLU A 360 -7.61 3.02 25.68
CA GLU A 360 -6.53 3.45 26.57
C GLU A 360 -5.40 2.40 26.49
N PRO A 361 -4.16 2.70 26.92
CA PRO A 361 -3.04 1.76 26.92
C PRO A 361 -3.16 0.71 28.04
N SER A 362 -4.29 0.01 28.08
CA SER A 362 -4.56 -1.05 29.05
C SER A 362 -5.25 -2.23 28.37
N SER A 363 -4.88 -3.42 28.79
CA SER A 363 -5.47 -4.70 28.37
C SER A 363 -6.94 -4.83 28.79
N GLY A 364 -7.33 -4.19 29.91
CA GLY A 364 -8.70 -4.14 30.42
C GLY A 364 -9.56 -3.03 29.82
N ALA A 365 -8.97 -2.09 29.08
CA ALA A 365 -9.69 -0.99 28.47
C ALA A 365 -10.70 -1.49 27.41
N ALA A 366 -11.77 -0.72 27.24
CA ALA A 366 -12.82 -1.03 26.28
C ALA A 366 -12.25 -1.24 24.87
N GLU A 367 -12.64 -2.34 24.24
CA GLU A 367 -12.28 -2.60 22.86
C GLU A 367 -13.08 -1.69 21.92
N ARG A 368 -12.38 -0.98 21.05
CA ARG A 368 -12.93 0.03 20.12
C ARG A 368 -12.99 -0.46 18.68
N GLY A 369 -12.52 -1.66 18.41
CA GLY A 369 -12.42 -2.20 17.06
C GLY A 369 -11.24 -3.13 16.92
N LEU A 370 -10.84 -3.41 15.68
CA LEU A 370 -9.78 -4.38 15.35
C LEU A 370 -8.82 -3.81 14.31
N ALA A 371 -7.54 -4.16 14.42
CA ALA A 371 -6.56 -3.97 13.35
C ALA A 371 -6.16 -5.33 12.76
N ALA A 372 -6.31 -5.49 11.46
CA ALA A 372 -5.95 -6.72 10.76
C ALA A 372 -4.43 -6.92 10.70
N HIS A 373 -4.00 -8.18 10.69
CA HIS A 373 -2.60 -8.53 10.39
C HIS A 373 -2.16 -7.86 9.08
N THR A 374 -0.92 -7.36 9.05
CA THR A 374 -0.28 -6.57 7.98
C THR A 374 -0.79 -5.15 7.75
N ALA A 375 -1.87 -4.71 8.42
CA ALA A 375 -2.33 -3.33 8.30
C ALA A 375 -1.19 -2.33 8.54
N SER A 376 -0.96 -1.44 7.58
CA SER A 376 0.09 -0.42 7.63
C SER A 376 -0.49 0.87 8.21
N VAL A 377 0.04 1.32 9.34
CA VAL A 377 -0.43 2.46 10.10
C VAL A 377 0.69 3.43 10.42
N ASP A 378 0.33 4.68 10.70
CA ASP A 378 1.27 5.67 11.23
C ASP A 378 1.11 5.75 12.75
N VAL A 379 2.19 5.57 13.49
CA VAL A 379 2.20 5.70 14.95
C VAL A 379 2.34 7.17 15.31
N ARG A 380 1.30 7.74 15.92
CA ARG A 380 1.31 9.16 16.30
C ARG A 380 2.22 9.43 17.49
N CYS A 381 2.16 8.53 18.46
CA CYS A 381 2.96 8.57 19.66
C CYS A 381 2.93 7.19 20.35
N ALA A 382 3.84 7.01 21.29
CA ALA A 382 3.92 5.84 22.15
C ALA A 382 3.73 6.21 23.62
N VAL A 383 3.24 5.29 24.43
CA VAL A 383 2.97 5.51 25.86
C VAL A 383 3.17 4.22 26.64
N THR A 384 3.59 4.32 27.90
CA THR A 384 3.65 3.16 28.80
C THR A 384 2.25 2.83 29.32
N GLY A 385 1.93 1.55 29.40
CA GLY A 385 0.63 1.02 29.81
C GLY A 385 0.77 -0.36 30.45
N ASP A 386 -0.26 -1.19 30.32
CA ASP A 386 -0.18 -2.58 30.81
C ASP A 386 0.86 -3.39 30.02
N ALA A 387 1.58 -4.28 30.70
CA ALA A 387 2.43 -5.27 30.04
C ALA A 387 1.56 -6.30 29.30
N VAL A 388 1.83 -6.49 28.01
CA VAL A 388 1.14 -7.44 27.12
C VAL A 388 2.15 -8.36 26.45
N THR A 389 1.78 -9.63 26.29
CA THR A 389 2.56 -10.61 25.51
C THR A 389 1.95 -10.74 24.11
N GLY A 390 2.79 -10.58 23.09
CA GLY A 390 2.43 -10.68 21.68
C GLY A 390 3.56 -11.23 20.81
N PRO A 391 3.43 -11.14 19.47
CA PRO A 391 4.42 -11.68 18.54
C PRO A 391 5.83 -11.06 18.66
N GLY A 392 5.94 -9.86 19.21
CA GLY A 392 7.21 -9.19 19.52
C GLY A 392 7.76 -9.47 20.92
N GLY A 393 7.20 -10.42 21.67
CA GLY A 393 7.56 -10.71 23.05
C GLY A 393 6.61 -10.06 24.07
N THR A 394 7.12 -9.73 25.25
CA THR A 394 6.35 -9.08 26.32
C THR A 394 6.84 -7.66 26.52
N GLY A 395 5.93 -6.69 26.63
CA GLY A 395 6.28 -5.29 26.84
C GLY A 395 5.08 -4.44 27.24
N ASP A 396 5.35 -3.28 27.82
CA ASP A 396 4.38 -2.32 28.36
C ASP A 396 4.26 -1.06 27.50
N ARG A 397 4.94 -1.00 26.35
CA ARG A 397 4.80 0.11 25.40
C ARG A 397 3.59 -0.09 24.51
N TRP A 398 2.79 0.96 24.36
CA TRP A 398 1.60 1.03 23.52
C TRP A 398 1.73 2.13 22.48
N TYR A 399 1.22 1.88 21.28
CA TYR A 399 1.18 2.82 20.18
C TYR A 399 -0.22 3.41 20.02
N ARG A 400 -0.30 4.73 19.89
CA ARG A 400 -1.51 5.44 19.48
C ARG A 400 -1.50 5.60 17.97
N ILE A 401 -2.37 4.86 17.27
CA ILE A 401 -2.42 4.81 15.79
C ILE A 401 -3.61 5.60 15.22
N GLY A 402 -4.54 6.01 16.08
CA GLY A 402 -5.67 6.88 15.76
C GLY A 402 -5.99 7.80 16.93
N ALA A 403 -7.02 8.65 16.80
CA ALA A 403 -7.38 9.58 17.88
C ALA A 403 -7.67 8.85 19.20
N HIS A 404 -8.29 7.67 19.16
CA HIS A 404 -8.65 6.89 20.34
C HIS A 404 -8.32 5.40 20.18
N ASP A 405 -7.33 5.10 19.33
CA ASP A 405 -7.01 3.73 18.93
C ASP A 405 -5.59 3.40 19.42
N PHE A 406 -5.51 2.59 20.49
CA PHE A 406 -4.25 2.10 21.05
C PHE A 406 -4.05 0.62 20.72
N VAL A 407 -2.80 0.25 20.39
CA VAL A 407 -2.37 -1.13 20.20
C VAL A 407 -1.05 -1.39 20.95
N PRO A 408 -0.80 -2.59 21.49
CA PRO A 408 0.50 -2.90 22.09
C PRO A 408 1.63 -2.82 21.05
N ALA A 409 2.78 -2.24 21.40
CA ALA A 409 3.93 -2.17 20.51
C ALA A 409 4.47 -3.57 20.14
N VAL A 410 4.33 -4.55 21.04
CA VAL A 410 4.66 -5.97 20.77
C VAL A 410 3.80 -6.61 19.67
N ASN A 411 2.74 -5.92 19.22
CA ASN A 411 1.89 -6.31 18.10
C ASN A 411 2.15 -5.48 16.83
N ALA A 412 3.31 -4.84 16.73
CA ALA A 412 3.69 -4.04 15.56
C ALA A 412 5.15 -4.29 15.17
N GLU A 413 5.43 -4.19 13.88
CA GLU A 413 6.79 -4.08 13.32
C GLU A 413 7.00 -2.65 12.86
N GLY A 414 7.95 -1.92 13.44
CA GLY A 414 8.12 -0.48 13.20
C GLY A 414 7.51 0.38 14.30
N GLY A 415 7.53 1.71 14.08
CA GLY A 415 6.97 2.69 15.01
C GLY A 415 7.85 3.04 16.22
N GLU A 416 9.02 2.44 16.38
CA GLU A 416 9.87 2.60 17.57
C GLU A 416 10.37 4.04 17.75
N GLY A 417 10.49 4.78 16.65
CA GLY A 417 10.89 6.18 16.64
C GLY A 417 9.77 7.18 16.93
N ALA A 418 8.56 6.73 17.26
CA ALA A 418 7.45 7.61 17.60
C ALA A 418 7.70 8.34 18.94
N PRO A 419 7.34 9.63 19.05
CA PRO A 419 7.50 10.39 20.28
C PRO A 419 6.58 9.87 21.39
N ASP A 420 6.86 10.23 22.65
CA ASP A 420 5.96 9.87 23.75
C ASP A 420 4.66 10.68 23.73
N CYS A 421 3.53 10.06 24.08
CA CYS A 421 2.22 10.72 24.08
C CYS A 421 2.18 11.82 25.16
N GLY A 422 2.14 13.08 24.74
CA GLY A 422 2.21 14.24 25.62
C GLY A 422 3.49 15.08 25.43
N ALA A 423 4.51 14.51 24.77
CA ALA A 423 5.58 15.28 24.15
C ALA A 423 5.07 15.82 22.80
N GLU A 424 4.10 16.74 22.80
CA GLU A 424 3.90 17.52 21.59
C GLU A 424 5.20 18.30 21.32
N PRO A 425 5.72 18.31 20.08
CA PRO A 425 6.67 19.33 19.71
C PRO A 425 5.96 20.66 19.93
N SER A 426 6.43 21.43 20.92
CA SER A 426 6.03 22.83 21.08
C SER A 426 6.01 23.45 19.68
N ALA A 427 4.84 23.92 19.25
CA ALA A 427 4.70 24.61 17.98
C ALA A 427 5.85 25.61 17.89
N ALA A 428 6.74 25.42 16.92
CA ALA A 428 7.79 26.39 16.67
C ALA A 428 7.09 27.77 16.63
N PRO A 429 7.57 28.76 17.41
CA PRO A 429 6.93 30.07 17.43
C PRO A 429 6.79 30.53 15.99
N ALA A 430 5.58 30.95 15.63
CA ALA A 430 5.27 31.46 14.30
C ALA A 430 6.41 32.41 13.89
N PRO A 431 6.96 32.30 12.66
CA PRO A 431 7.95 33.25 12.20
C PRO A 431 7.36 34.64 12.39
N THR A 432 8.04 35.45 13.20
CA THR A 432 7.63 36.81 13.51
C THR A 432 7.34 37.51 12.18
N ALA A 433 6.13 38.07 12.06
CA ALA A 433 5.74 38.79 10.86
C ALA A 433 6.86 39.81 10.53
N PRO A 434 7.32 39.87 9.27
CA PRO A 434 8.29 40.88 8.89
C PRO A 434 7.72 42.26 9.23
N PRO A 435 8.56 43.18 9.76
CA PRO A 435 8.10 44.52 10.08
C PRO A 435 7.47 45.17 8.85
N ALA A 436 6.37 45.87 9.07
CA ALA A 436 5.66 46.60 8.03
C ALA A 436 6.63 47.48 7.24
N PRO A 437 6.49 47.56 5.90
CA PRO A 437 7.38 48.38 5.09
C PRO A 437 7.32 49.83 5.58
N THR A 438 8.48 50.36 5.96
CA THR A 438 8.68 51.76 6.32
C THR A 438 8.23 52.61 5.13
N ALA A 439 7.29 53.53 5.37
CA ALA A 439 6.83 54.47 4.37
C ALA A 439 8.02 55.23 3.77
N SER A 440 8.21 55.12 2.45
CA SER A 440 9.13 55.96 1.71
C SER A 440 8.71 57.43 1.82
N PRO A 441 9.66 58.37 1.97
CA PRO A 441 9.34 59.78 2.10
C PRO A 441 8.77 60.34 0.80
N THR A 442 7.70 61.09 0.97
CA THR A 442 6.99 61.94 0.03
C THR A 442 7.96 62.72 -0.87
N ALA A 443 7.83 62.54 -2.19
CA ALA A 443 8.48 63.42 -3.16
C ALA A 443 7.83 64.81 -3.12
N VAL A 444 8.68 65.82 -2.96
CA VAL A 444 8.37 67.26 -2.98
C VAL A 444 7.91 67.69 -4.38
N PRO A 445 6.88 68.54 -4.53
CA PRO A 445 6.47 69.07 -5.82
C PRO A 445 7.34 70.27 -6.23
N THR A 446 7.82 70.27 -7.48
CA THR A 446 8.48 71.42 -8.12
C THR A 446 7.46 72.40 -8.72
N PRO A 447 7.66 73.73 -8.61
CA PRO A 447 6.71 74.72 -9.11
C PRO A 447 6.98 75.17 -10.56
N SER A 448 5.90 75.74 -11.12
CA SER A 448 5.57 76.11 -12.50
C SER A 448 6.42 77.14 -13.26
N GLY A 449 6.24 77.15 -14.59
CA GLY A 449 6.40 78.34 -15.47
C GLY A 449 6.48 77.98 -16.96
N SER A 450 5.35 77.90 -17.71
CA SER A 450 4.86 78.89 -18.72
C SER A 450 5.47 78.77 -20.13
N PRO A 451 4.85 79.29 -21.22
CA PRO A 451 3.45 79.20 -21.67
C PRO A 451 3.31 78.74 -23.15
N THR A 452 2.07 78.57 -23.60
CA THR A 452 1.55 78.18 -24.93
C THR A 452 2.00 79.09 -26.10
N PRO A 453 1.89 78.65 -27.38
CA PRO A 453 0.68 79.06 -28.13
C PRO A 453 0.09 78.04 -29.14
N SER A 454 -1.23 78.17 -29.28
CA SER A 454 -2.17 77.83 -30.36
C SER A 454 -1.71 77.16 -31.65
N ALA A 455 -2.47 76.14 -32.08
CA ALA A 455 -2.94 76.01 -33.47
C ALA A 455 -4.30 75.30 -33.53
N ARG A 456 -5.18 75.83 -34.39
CA ARG A 456 -6.59 75.46 -34.64
C ARG A 456 -6.76 74.12 -35.37
N PRO A 457 -7.98 73.55 -35.37
CA PRO A 457 -8.35 72.36 -36.16
C PRO A 457 -9.02 72.72 -37.49
N VAL A 458 -8.84 71.90 -38.53
CA VAL A 458 -9.64 71.87 -39.77
C VAL A 458 -9.44 70.49 -40.46
N PRO A 459 -10.37 69.98 -41.28
CA PRO A 459 -11.81 69.80 -41.10
C PRO A 459 -12.21 68.32 -40.87
#